data_AF-A0A6V7I5N3-F1
#
_entry.id   AF-A0A6V7I5N3-F1
#
_cell.length_a   1.000
_cell.length_b   1.000
_cell.length_c   1.000
_cell.angle_alpha   90.00
_cell.angle_beta   90.00
_cell.angle_gamma   90.00
#
_symmetry.space_group_name_H-M   'P 1'
#
loop_
_entity.id
_entity.type
_entity.pdbx_description
1 polymer ?
#
loop_
_entity_poly.entity_id
_entity_poly.type
_entity_poly.pdbx_seq_one_letter_code
_entity_poly.pdbx_strand_id
1 'polypeptide(L)' 'ETRAELEATLIRIEGLISLVLDVEHQRVTMRTLSNVTAKCIAEAIQDNTQNMEARLVTRNKYNQEFLVKL' A
#
# COMPACT_ATOMS: atom_id res chain seq x y z
N GLU A 1 2.28 6.94 -16.27
CA GLU A 1 2.53 5.49 -16.20
C GLU A 1 2.57 4.94 -14.77
N THR A 2 3.22 5.63 -13.84
CA THR A 2 3.41 5.24 -12.42
C THR A 2 2.17 4.70 -11.68
N ARG A 3 0.98 5.28 -11.92
CA ARG A 3 -0.27 4.78 -11.34
C ARG A 3 -0.61 3.37 -11.84
N ALA A 4 -0.54 3.14 -13.14
CA ALA A 4 -0.96 1.88 -13.75
C ALA A 4 -0.03 0.73 -13.33
N GLU A 5 1.26 1.02 -13.16
CA GLU A 5 2.24 0.06 -12.64
C GLU A 5 1.96 -0.34 -11.19
N LEU A 6 1.68 0.65 -10.33
CA LEU A 6 1.32 0.40 -8.93
C LEU A 6 0.00 -0.39 -8.84
N GLU A 7 -1.00 0.01 -9.61
CA GLU A 7 -2.28 -0.70 -9.69
C GLU A 7 -2.09 -2.15 -10.13
N ALA A 8 -1.35 -2.38 -11.22
CA ALA A 8 -1.07 -3.72 -11.72
C ALA A 8 -0.29 -4.58 -10.71
N THR A 9 0.62 -3.97 -9.95
CA THR A 9 1.37 -4.66 -8.88
C THR A 9 0.44 -5.09 -7.76
N LEU A 10 -0.40 -4.17 -7.25
CA LEU A 10 -1.24 -4.42 -6.09
C LEU A 10 -2.39 -5.39 -6.38
N ILE A 11 -2.99 -5.34 -7.57
CA ILE A 11 -4.11 -6.25 -7.92
C ILE A 11 -3.69 -7.73 -7.98
N ARG A 12 -2.39 -8.02 -8.11
CA ARG A 12 -1.85 -9.39 -8.15
C ARG A 12 -1.58 -9.98 -6.76
N ILE A 13 -1.72 -9.19 -5.69
CA ILE A 13 -1.53 -9.69 -4.32
C ILE A 13 -2.65 -10.66 -3.98
N GLU A 14 -2.27 -11.92 -3.74
CA GLU A 14 -3.20 -12.96 -3.34
C GLU A 14 -3.89 -12.59 -2.02
N GLY A 15 -5.22 -12.68 -1.99
CA GLY A 15 -6.01 -12.25 -0.84
C GLY A 15 -6.39 -10.76 -0.82
N LEU A 16 -6.11 -10.00 -1.88
CA LEU A 16 -6.73 -8.68 -2.07
C LEU A 16 -8.24 -8.82 -2.31
N ILE A 17 -9.04 -8.02 -1.59
CA ILE A 17 -10.51 -7.94 -1.72
C ILE A 17 -10.91 -6.68 -2.50
N SER A 18 -10.31 -5.53 -2.15
CA SER A 18 -10.58 -4.26 -2.84
C SER A 18 -9.41 -3.29 -2.72
N LEU A 19 -9.24 -2.45 -3.73
CA LEU A 19 -8.18 -1.45 -3.83
C LEU A 19 -8.79 -0.09 -4.20
N VAL A 20 -8.41 0.96 -3.47
CA VAL A 20 -8.67 2.35 -3.83
C VAL A 20 -7.33 3.08 -3.89
N LEU A 21 -7.03 3.62 -5.06
CA LEU A 21 -5.82 4.39 -5.34
C LEU A 21 -6.16 5.88 -5.39
N ASP A 22 -5.62 6.64 -4.45
CA ASP A 22 -5.67 8.09 -4.42
C ASP A 22 -4.30 8.64 -4.85
N VAL A 23 -4.21 9.04 -6.12
CA VAL A 23 -2.96 9.52 -6.72
C VAL A 23 -2.63 10.94 -6.27
N GLU A 24 -3.64 11.77 -5.98
CA GLU A 24 -3.44 13.15 -5.54
C GLU A 24 -2.74 13.19 -4.18
N HIS A 25 -3.12 12.29 -3.28
CA HIS A 25 -2.56 12.20 -1.94
C HIS A 25 -1.50 11.10 -1.79
N GLN A 26 -1.15 10.39 -2.87
CA GLN A 26 -0.22 9.25 -2.88
C GLN A 26 -0.61 8.20 -1.82
N ARG A 27 -1.91 7.94 -1.71
CA ARG A 27 -2.48 7.01 -0.72
C ARG A 27 -3.10 5.81 -1.41
N VAL A 28 -2.97 4.68 -0.74
CA VAL A 28 -3.62 3.44 -1.13
C VAL A 28 -4.42 2.92 0.04
N THR A 29 -5.69 2.62 -0.20
CA THR A 29 -6.54 1.91 0.78
C THR A 29 -6.84 0.53 0.24
N MET A 30 -6.50 -0.50 1.01
CA MET A 30 -6.68 -1.90 0.62
C MET A 30 -7.55 -2.61 1.66
N ARG A 31 -8.45 -3.48 1.19
CA ARG A 31 -9.07 -4.51 2.02
C ARG A 31 -8.49 -5.84 1.59
N THR A 32 -7.99 -6.61 2.54
CA THR A 32 -7.31 -7.87 2.28
C THR A 32 -7.81 -8.96 3.23
N LEU A 33 -7.54 -10.21 2.90
CA LEU A 33 -7.65 -11.32 3.84
C LEU A 33 -6.66 -11.15 5.00
N SER A 34 -6.97 -11.77 6.14
CA SER A 34 -6.22 -11.60 7.40
C SER A 34 -4.77 -12.09 7.36
N ASN A 35 -4.43 -12.94 6.40
CA ASN A 35 -3.08 -13.45 6.19
C ASN A 35 -2.19 -12.48 5.38
N VAL A 36 -2.76 -11.46 4.74
CA VAL A 36 -1.99 -10.46 4.00
C VAL A 36 -1.53 -9.38 4.97
N THR A 37 -0.21 -9.26 5.13
CA THR A 37 0.38 -8.27 6.04
C THR A 37 0.81 -7.01 5.29
N ALA A 38 0.90 -5.88 6.01
CA ALA A 38 1.42 -4.64 5.45
C ALA A 38 2.84 -4.79 4.89
N LYS A 39 3.67 -5.64 5.53
CA LYS A 39 5.02 -5.95 5.08
C LYS A 39 5.02 -6.63 3.71
N CYS A 40 4.19 -7.64 3.50
CA CYS A 40 4.08 -8.32 2.20
C CYS A 40 3.66 -7.35 1.08
N ILE A 41 2.79 -6.39 1.38
CA ILE A 41 2.37 -5.35 0.43
C ILE A 41 3.55 -4.42 0.11
N ALA A 42 4.31 -4.01 1.13
CA ALA A 42 5.49 -3.17 0.95
C ALA A 42 6.58 -3.85 0.10
N GLU A 43 6.87 -5.12 0.37
CA GLU A 43 7.79 -5.95 -0.41
C GLU A 43 7.33 -6.05 -1.87
N ALA A 44 6.04 -6.33 -2.11
CA ALA A 44 5.50 -6.39 -3.47
C ALA A 44 5.68 -5.07 -4.24
N ILE A 45 5.48 -3.91 -3.59
CA ILE A 45 5.72 -2.60 -4.20
C ILE A 45 7.21 -2.41 -4.50
N GLN A 46 8.08 -2.71 -3.53
CA GLN A 46 9.53 -2.54 -3.68
C GLN A 46 10.11 -3.43 -4.78
N ASP A 47 9.66 -4.67 -4.90
CA ASP A 47 10.17 -5.64 -5.86
C ASP A 47 9.70 -5.36 -7.30
N ASN A 48 8.59 -4.64 -7.46
CA ASN A 48 7.96 -4.40 -8.77
C ASN A 48 8.05 -2.93 -9.23
N THR A 49 8.59 -2.04 -8.40
CA THR A 49 8.73 -0.61 -8.73
C THR A 49 10.13 -0.12 -8.36
N GLN A 50 10.74 0.68 -9.23
CA GLN A 50 12.13 1.13 -9.01
C GLN A 50 12.24 2.31 -8.04
N ASN A 51 11.17 3.11 -7.88
CA ASN A 51 11.23 4.42 -7.27
C ASN A 51 10.14 4.65 -6.20
N MET A 52 9.48 3.60 -5.70
CA MET A 52 8.47 3.73 -4.65
C MET A 52 8.92 3.09 -3.34
N GLU A 53 8.56 3.72 -2.24
CA GLU A 53 8.70 3.18 -0.89
C GLU A 53 7.33 3.21 -0.20
N ALA A 54 6.83 2.04 0.19
CA ALA A 54 5.57 1.95 0.92
C ALA A 54 5.75 2.38 2.38
N ARG A 55 4.78 3.14 2.90
CA ARG A 55 4.71 3.50 4.32
C ARG A 55 3.32 3.26 4.87
N LEU A 56 3.24 2.74 6.08
CA LEU A 56 1.98 2.50 6.76
C LEU A 56 1.47 3.78 7.40
N VAL A 57 0.24 4.17 7.08
CA VAL A 57 -0.46 5.23 7.80
C VAL A 57 -0.92 4.68 9.15
N THR A 58 -0.43 5.26 10.24
CA THR A 58 -0.78 4.89 11.62
C THR A 58 -1.30 6.12 12.36
N ARG A 59 -2.08 5.92 13.43
CA ARG A 59 -2.57 7.00 14.30
C ARG A 59 -1.93 6.92 15.67
N ASN A 60 -1.59 8.09 16.22
CA ASN A 60 -1.09 8.18 17.59
C ASN A 60 -2.27 8.27 18.59
N LYS A 61 -1.98 8.36 19.89
CA LYS A 61 -3.00 8.52 20.96
C LYS A 61 -3.88 9.78 20.83
N TYR A 62 -3.50 10.73 19.97
CA TYR A 62 -4.23 11.97 19.69
C TYR A 62 -4.96 11.92 18.33
N ASN A 63 -5.10 10.74 17.71
CA ASN A 63 -5.69 10.55 16.39
C ASN A 63 -4.98 11.25 15.23
N GLN A 64 -3.74 11.70 15.42
CA GLN A 64 -2.95 12.29 14.33
C GLN A 64 -2.32 11.18 13.49
N GLU A 65 -2.46 11.29 12.17
CA GLU A 65 -1.88 10.36 11.22
C GLU A 65 -0.39 10.63 11.02
N PHE A 66 0.40 9.56 11.02
CA PHE A 66 1.83 9.60 10.71
C PHE A 66 2.24 8.37 9.91
N LEU A 67 3.34 8.49 9.18
CA LEU A 67 3.87 7.44 8.32
C LEU A 67 4.93 6.61 9.05
N VAL A 68 4.75 5.30 9.04
CA VAL A 68 5.69 4.32 9.60
C VAL A 68 6.33 3.54 8.46
N LYS A 69 7.65 3.36 8.53
CA LYS A 69 8.37 2.53 7.56
C LYS A 69 8.09 1.05 7.85
N LEU A 70 7.86 0.29 6.78
CA LEU A 70 7.54 -1.15 6.81
C LEU A 70 8.79 -2.00 6.55
#